data_AF-A0A117QKJ4-F1
#
_entry.id   AF-A0A117QKJ4-F1
#
_cell.length_a   1.000
_cell.length_b   1.000
_cell.length_c   1.000
_cell.angle_alpha   90.00
_cell.angle_beta   90.00
_cell.angle_gamma   90.00
#
_symmetry.space_group_name_H-M   'P 1'
#
loop_
_entity.id
_entity.type
_entity.pdbx_description
1 polymer ?
#
loop_
_entity_poly.entity_id
_entity_poly.type
_entity_poly.pdbx_seq_one_letter_code
_entity_poly.pdbx_strand_id
1 'polypeptide(L)'
;MHRRTGRRLLHLLATAALTVTASLTAAVHSTASAAPGSPALTPPLGWNSWNSFGCGVTEAQVRAAADAMVSSGMRDAGYRYVVVDDCWFDPQRDASGALRANTTKFPSGMKALGDYIHGKGLKFGIYQVPGDRTCAQTSGAYPGSTGSRGHEAQDAATFASWGVDYLKYDWCSSSGTRDEQVARFTLMRDALRATGRPIVYSINPNSFHAITGADYNWGEVADLWRTTEDLLDIWQNGNTNSYPMGVGNVLDVTAPLAAQSGPGHWNDPDMLVVGRPGLSLTESRSHFALWALLGAPLMAGNDIRTMSADVSAVLRNPRLLAVDQDSLGAGGRRVRDDGNTEVFAKPLSDGSVAVGLFNRGGSAATVTATAAQVGLSGGPFTLTDLWSGATSSTSGQVSASVPAHGVAAFRMSGGSPLAATTARLRGTASGRCADVDKASTAAGATVLLWDCHTAANQLWTTWAGGEIRVFGDKCLDAYDQGTTNGTRVITWPCNGQDNQKWTLGSDGSVRNVHAGLCLDADGAGTANGTRLVLWSCTGQASQKWTRP
;
A
#
# COMPACT_ATOMS: atom_id res chain seq x y z
N MET A 1 48.69 -12.75 -78.30
CA MET A 1 48.10 -14.09 -78.47
C MET A 1 47.37 -14.48 -77.18
N HIS A 2 46.13 -14.97 -77.33
CA HIS A 2 45.25 -15.73 -76.38
C HIS A 2 44.98 -15.18 -74.97
N ARG A 3 43.78 -14.66 -74.64
CA ARG A 3 42.40 -15.23 -74.46
C ARG A 3 42.11 -15.80 -73.05
N ARG A 4 41.13 -15.14 -72.39
CA ARG A 4 40.05 -15.65 -71.49
C ARG A 4 40.50 -16.26 -70.14
N THR A 5 39.83 -16.16 -68.99
CA THR A 5 38.47 -15.80 -68.49
C THR A 5 38.62 -15.84 -66.95
N GLY A 6 38.16 -14.89 -66.12
CA GLY A 6 36.77 -14.66 -65.73
C GLY A 6 36.45 -15.25 -64.33
N ARG A 7 36.17 -14.41 -63.33
CA ARG A 7 35.02 -14.57 -62.41
C ARG A 7 34.89 -13.39 -61.44
N ARG A 8 33.62 -12.99 -61.27
CA ARG A 8 33.09 -11.86 -60.51
C ARG A 8 33.14 -12.13 -59.00
N LEU A 9 33.41 -11.10 -58.20
CA LEU A 9 32.90 -11.00 -56.82
C LEU A 9 32.16 -9.66 -56.71
N LEU A 10 30.84 -9.73 -56.52
CA LEU A 10 30.03 -8.59 -56.07
C LEU A 10 30.18 -8.49 -54.55
N HIS A 11 30.64 -7.35 -54.05
CA HIS A 11 30.46 -6.98 -52.65
C HIS A 11 29.18 -6.15 -52.52
N LEU A 12 28.15 -6.73 -51.91
CA LEU A 12 26.96 -6.01 -51.45
C LEU A 12 27.24 -5.43 -50.07
N LEU A 13 27.17 -4.10 -50.00
CA LEU A 13 27.12 -3.30 -48.78
C LEU A 13 25.83 -3.61 -48.01
N ALA A 14 25.95 -4.04 -46.76
CA ALA A 14 24.85 -4.04 -45.81
C ALA A 14 25.10 -2.95 -44.76
N THR A 15 24.50 -1.78 -44.96
CA THR A 15 24.37 -0.75 -43.93
C THR A 15 23.31 -1.19 -42.93
N ALA A 16 23.74 -1.62 -41.74
CA ALA A 16 22.84 -1.85 -40.61
C ALA A 16 22.46 -0.50 -40.00
N ALA A 17 21.22 -0.07 -40.22
CA ALA A 17 20.62 1.04 -39.48
C ALA A 17 20.24 0.54 -38.08
N LEU A 18 21.00 0.95 -37.06
CA LEU A 18 20.59 0.79 -35.66
C LEU A 18 19.42 1.73 -35.38
N THR A 19 18.21 1.21 -35.37
CA THR A 19 17.07 1.88 -34.73
C THR A 19 17.27 1.81 -33.22
N VAL A 20 17.68 2.92 -32.61
CA VAL A 20 17.63 3.10 -31.16
C VAL A 20 16.16 3.21 -30.76
N THR A 21 15.57 2.08 -30.33
CA THR A 21 14.32 2.11 -29.56
C THR A 21 14.62 2.78 -28.23
N ALA A 22 14.19 4.04 -28.08
CA ALA A 22 14.15 4.70 -26.79
C ALA A 22 13.15 3.94 -25.91
N SER A 23 13.64 3.11 -25.00
CA SER A 23 12.86 2.58 -23.89
C SER A 23 12.38 3.76 -23.05
N LEU A 24 11.12 4.15 -23.18
CA LEU A 24 10.44 5.04 -22.25
C LEU A 24 10.26 4.27 -20.94
N THR A 25 11.32 4.16 -20.13
CA THR A 25 11.18 3.83 -18.73
C THR A 25 10.47 5.01 -18.08
N ALA A 26 9.19 4.83 -17.72
CA ALA A 26 8.50 5.78 -16.85
C ALA A 26 9.29 5.84 -15.54
N ALA A 27 10.07 6.90 -15.36
CA ALA A 27 10.83 7.12 -14.14
C ALA A 27 9.87 7.56 -13.03
N VAL A 28 9.22 6.59 -12.40
CA VAL A 28 8.51 6.80 -11.14
C VAL A 28 9.59 6.90 -10.07
N HIS A 29 9.99 8.11 -9.74
CA HIS A 29 10.81 8.35 -8.54
C HIS A 29 9.88 8.15 -7.33
N SER A 30 9.99 6.99 -6.68
CA SER A 30 9.37 6.79 -5.37
C SER A 30 10.06 7.71 -4.37
N THR A 31 9.31 8.61 -3.74
CA THR A 31 9.78 9.42 -2.61
C THR A 31 9.85 8.62 -1.31
N ALA A 32 9.36 7.38 -1.31
CA ALA A 32 9.45 6.43 -0.20
C ALA A 32 10.61 5.46 -0.43
N SER A 33 11.53 5.37 0.53
CA SER A 33 12.63 4.39 0.52
C SER A 33 12.26 3.18 1.35
N ALA A 34 12.52 1.98 0.82
CA ALA A 34 12.35 0.74 1.56
C ALA A 34 13.42 0.59 2.65
N ALA A 35 13.09 -0.18 3.69
CA ALA A 35 14.01 -0.53 4.74
C ALA A 35 15.22 -1.28 4.15
N PRO A 36 16.46 -0.98 4.56
CA PRO A 36 17.63 -1.67 4.05
C PRO A 36 17.50 -3.20 4.20
N GLY A 37 17.78 -3.93 3.11
CA GLY A 37 17.77 -5.39 3.08
C GLY A 37 16.37 -6.03 3.18
N SER A 38 15.31 -5.32 2.78
CA SER A 38 13.95 -5.88 2.78
C SER A 38 13.85 -7.18 1.96
N PRO A 39 13.31 -8.27 2.53
CA PRO A 39 12.98 -9.49 1.78
C PRO A 39 11.58 -9.45 1.14
N ALA A 40 10.79 -8.39 1.32
CA ALA A 40 9.40 -8.29 0.87
C ALA A 40 9.26 -7.48 -0.43
N LEU A 41 9.82 -7.98 -1.53
CA LEU A 41 9.77 -7.28 -2.83
C LEU A 41 8.37 -7.22 -3.47
N THR A 42 7.44 -8.05 -3.00
CA THR A 42 5.99 -7.98 -3.24
C THR A 42 5.28 -8.08 -1.88
N PRO A 43 4.02 -7.64 -1.76
CA PRO A 43 3.31 -7.73 -0.49
C PRO A 43 3.18 -9.20 -0.04
N PRO A 44 3.37 -9.53 1.25
CA PRO A 44 3.28 -10.91 1.71
C PRO A 44 1.93 -11.57 1.44
N LEU A 45 1.95 -12.82 0.97
CA LEU A 45 0.79 -13.71 0.85
C LEU A 45 0.88 -14.81 1.90
N GLY A 46 -0.15 -14.98 2.73
CA GLY A 46 -0.08 -15.96 3.81
C GLY A 46 -1.37 -16.15 4.59
N TRP A 47 -1.24 -16.74 5.76
CA TRP A 47 -2.29 -16.94 6.74
C TRP A 47 -1.75 -16.56 8.12
N ASN A 48 -2.61 -15.95 8.95
CA ASN A 48 -2.29 -15.59 10.33
C ASN A 48 -3.37 -16.15 11.27
N SER A 49 -2.92 -16.71 12.40
CA SER A 49 -3.79 -17.38 13.37
C SER A 49 -4.75 -16.48 14.15
N TRP A 50 -4.45 -15.17 14.29
CA TRP A 50 -5.16 -14.28 15.23
C TRP A 50 -6.66 -14.25 15.01
N ASN A 51 -7.09 -13.96 13.78
CA ASN A 51 -8.50 -13.77 13.45
C ASN A 51 -9.35 -15.04 13.68
N SER A 52 -8.74 -16.22 13.54
CA SER A 52 -9.44 -17.50 13.73
C SER A 52 -9.40 -18.00 15.17
N PHE A 53 -8.27 -17.85 15.86
CA PHE A 53 -8.01 -18.56 17.10
C PHE A 53 -7.73 -17.64 18.29
N GLY A 54 -7.36 -16.38 18.06
CA GLY A 54 -6.84 -15.49 19.09
C GLY A 54 -5.79 -16.20 19.96
N CYS A 55 -5.87 -16.00 21.28
CA CYS A 55 -5.01 -16.73 22.21
C CYS A 55 -5.31 -18.24 22.35
N GLY A 56 -6.37 -18.76 21.73
CA GLY A 56 -6.69 -20.19 21.71
C GLY A 56 -5.81 -21.01 20.77
N VAL A 57 -4.85 -20.39 20.08
CA VAL A 57 -3.94 -21.05 19.13
C VAL A 57 -3.10 -22.15 19.78
N THR A 58 -2.93 -23.25 19.05
CA THR A 58 -2.12 -24.42 19.42
C THR A 58 -1.32 -24.92 18.23
N GLU A 59 -0.25 -25.66 18.50
CA GLU A 59 0.58 -26.29 17.47
C GLU A 59 -0.23 -27.18 16.52
N ALA A 60 -1.17 -27.96 17.04
CA ALA A 60 -2.02 -28.83 16.23
C ALA A 60 -2.88 -28.03 15.24
N GLN A 61 -3.44 -26.90 15.66
CA GLN A 61 -4.21 -26.02 14.77
C GLN A 61 -3.32 -25.40 13.69
N VAL A 62 -2.11 -24.96 14.04
CA VAL A 62 -1.17 -24.35 13.08
C VAL A 62 -0.69 -25.39 12.05
N ARG A 63 -0.36 -26.61 12.49
CA ARG A 63 -0.03 -27.72 11.57
C ARG A 63 -1.18 -28.02 10.61
N ALA A 64 -2.40 -28.11 11.14
CA ALA A 64 -3.60 -28.34 10.32
C ALA A 64 -3.87 -27.19 9.33
N ALA A 65 -3.64 -25.93 9.73
CA ALA A 65 -3.73 -24.78 8.84
C ALA A 65 -2.67 -24.85 7.73
N ALA A 66 -1.42 -25.18 8.06
CA ALA A 66 -0.36 -25.37 7.08
C ALA A 66 -0.71 -26.50 6.07
N ASP A 67 -1.25 -27.62 6.55
CA ASP A 67 -1.75 -28.70 5.69
C ASP A 67 -2.91 -28.24 4.80
N ALA A 68 -3.85 -27.46 5.34
CA ALA A 68 -4.97 -26.90 4.59
C ALA A 68 -4.51 -25.91 3.50
N MET A 69 -3.47 -25.10 3.76
CA MET A 69 -2.89 -24.22 2.73
C MET A 69 -2.36 -25.03 1.54
N VAL A 70 -1.75 -26.20 1.80
CA VAL A 70 -1.28 -27.09 0.74
C VAL A 70 -2.45 -27.77 0.03
N SER A 71 -3.33 -28.45 0.76
CA SER A 71 -4.39 -29.28 0.19
C SER A 71 -5.46 -28.49 -0.54
N SER A 72 -5.71 -27.24 -0.13
CA SER A 72 -6.61 -26.32 -0.85
C SER A 72 -5.98 -25.67 -2.09
N GLY A 73 -4.67 -25.85 -2.32
CA GLY A 73 -3.94 -25.18 -3.39
C GLY A 73 -3.64 -23.70 -3.15
N MET A 74 -3.89 -23.17 -1.94
CA MET A 74 -3.48 -21.79 -1.60
C MET A 74 -1.97 -21.63 -1.70
N ARG A 75 -1.19 -22.63 -1.26
CA ARG A 75 0.25 -22.64 -1.50
C ARG A 75 0.54 -22.49 -2.98
N ASP A 76 -0.04 -23.30 -3.84
CA ASP A 76 0.32 -23.24 -5.26
C ASP A 76 -0.15 -21.92 -5.92
N ALA A 77 -1.16 -21.25 -5.36
CA ALA A 77 -1.60 -19.91 -5.75
C ALA A 77 -0.67 -18.76 -5.29
N GLY A 78 0.29 -19.01 -4.39
CA GLY A 78 1.28 -18.01 -3.96
C GLY A 78 1.34 -17.74 -2.45
N TYR A 79 0.38 -18.23 -1.68
CA TYR A 79 0.40 -18.07 -0.22
C TYR A 79 1.57 -18.86 0.39
N ARG A 80 2.48 -18.19 1.10
CA ARG A 80 3.69 -18.82 1.66
C ARG A 80 3.78 -18.71 3.17
N TYR A 81 3.34 -17.62 3.77
CA TYR A 81 3.59 -17.39 5.20
C TYR A 81 2.51 -18.04 6.08
N VAL A 82 2.92 -18.77 7.11
CA VAL A 82 2.08 -19.30 8.19
C VAL A 82 2.51 -18.59 9.47
N VAL A 83 1.76 -17.59 9.91
CA VAL A 83 2.12 -16.73 11.03
C VAL A 83 1.38 -17.19 12.30
N VAL A 84 2.15 -17.56 13.32
CA VAL A 84 1.66 -17.76 14.68
C VAL A 84 1.65 -16.41 15.39
N ASP A 85 0.46 -15.91 15.70
CA ASP A 85 0.26 -14.63 16.36
C ASP A 85 0.47 -14.73 17.89
N ASP A 86 -0.01 -13.75 18.65
CA ASP A 86 0.19 -13.64 20.10
C ASP A 86 -0.18 -14.93 20.89
N CYS A 87 0.27 -14.98 22.15
CA CYS A 87 -0.05 -16.02 23.14
C CYS A 87 0.56 -17.43 22.87
N TRP A 88 1.63 -17.51 22.07
CA TRP A 88 2.42 -18.72 21.82
C TRP A 88 3.47 -19.05 22.90
N PHE A 89 3.90 -18.04 23.64
CA PHE A 89 5.05 -18.07 24.54
C PHE A 89 4.76 -18.70 25.91
N ASP A 90 5.80 -19.23 26.53
CA ASP A 90 5.83 -19.46 27.98
C ASP A 90 5.77 -18.09 28.70
N PRO A 91 4.99 -17.95 29.80
CA PRO A 91 4.92 -16.69 30.55
C PRO A 91 6.26 -16.14 31.06
N GLN A 92 7.30 -16.96 31.12
CA GLN A 92 8.62 -16.58 31.60
C GLN A 92 9.70 -16.95 30.58
N ARG A 93 10.66 -16.05 30.42
CA ARG A 93 11.96 -16.36 29.80
C ARG A 93 12.69 -17.41 30.64
N ASP A 94 13.63 -18.12 30.03
CA ASP A 94 14.51 -19.02 30.78
C ASP A 94 15.58 -18.26 31.58
N ALA A 95 16.42 -18.99 32.31
CA ALA A 95 17.47 -18.41 33.16
C ALA A 95 18.53 -17.61 32.38
N SER A 96 18.65 -17.83 31.07
CA SER A 96 19.54 -17.07 30.17
C SER A 96 18.85 -15.85 29.53
N GLY A 97 17.57 -15.62 29.84
CA GLY A 97 16.75 -14.59 29.24
C GLY A 97 16.17 -14.98 27.87
N ALA A 98 16.30 -16.23 27.43
CA ALA A 98 15.78 -16.64 26.13
C ALA A 98 14.26 -16.90 26.17
N LEU A 99 13.59 -16.63 25.04
CA LEU A 99 12.17 -16.94 24.86
C LEU A 99 11.94 -18.45 24.84
N ARG A 100 10.80 -18.88 25.37
CA ARG A 100 10.34 -20.27 25.34
C ARG A 100 8.93 -20.34 24.79
N ALA A 101 8.60 -21.45 24.14
CA ALA A 101 7.23 -21.76 23.75
C ALA A 101 6.43 -22.26 24.96
N ASN A 102 5.13 -22.00 24.98
CA ASN A 102 4.24 -22.63 25.95
C ASN A 102 4.19 -24.14 25.68
N THR A 103 4.72 -24.98 26.58
CA THR A 103 4.86 -26.43 26.33
C THR A 103 3.52 -27.17 26.27
N THR A 104 2.43 -26.59 26.77
CA THR A 104 1.09 -27.19 26.66
C THR A 104 0.49 -26.91 25.28
N LYS A 105 0.66 -25.69 24.76
CA LYS A 105 0.12 -25.30 23.44
C LYS A 105 1.02 -25.73 22.28
N PHE A 106 2.33 -25.69 22.50
CA PHE A 106 3.40 -25.97 21.54
C PHE A 106 4.39 -26.98 22.11
N PRO A 107 3.94 -28.24 22.34
CA PRO A 107 4.74 -29.26 23.02
C PRO A 107 6.04 -29.63 22.29
N SER A 108 6.13 -29.46 20.98
CA SER A 108 7.39 -29.71 20.24
C SER A 108 8.32 -28.49 20.18
N GLY A 109 7.85 -27.31 20.58
CA GLY A 109 8.56 -26.05 20.49
C GLY A 109 8.53 -25.40 19.10
N MET A 110 8.87 -24.11 19.04
CA MET A 110 8.69 -23.32 17.81
C MET A 110 9.61 -23.74 16.67
N LYS A 111 10.83 -24.21 16.96
CA LYS A 111 11.73 -24.73 15.92
C LYS A 111 11.11 -25.94 15.19
N ALA A 112 10.60 -26.92 15.93
CA ALA A 112 10.04 -28.13 15.33
C ALA A 112 8.75 -27.82 14.54
N LEU A 113 7.98 -26.81 14.95
CA LEU A 113 6.87 -26.28 14.17
C LEU A 113 7.36 -25.59 12.88
N GLY A 114 8.39 -24.75 12.98
CA GLY A 114 9.02 -24.11 11.82
C GLY A 114 9.54 -25.12 10.80
N ASP A 115 10.30 -26.13 11.26
CA ASP A 115 10.80 -27.23 10.42
C ASP A 115 9.64 -27.97 9.71
N TYR A 116 8.50 -28.18 10.38
CA TYR A 116 7.32 -28.77 9.76
C TYR A 116 6.72 -27.90 8.66
N ILE A 117 6.55 -26.60 8.93
CA ILE A 117 6.01 -25.63 7.98
C ILE A 117 6.92 -25.56 6.74
N HIS A 118 8.24 -25.50 6.93
CA HIS A 118 9.22 -25.54 5.84
C HIS A 118 9.12 -26.84 5.04
N GLY A 119 8.93 -27.99 5.70
CA GLY A 119 8.70 -29.28 5.04
C GLY A 119 7.49 -29.32 4.12
N LYS A 120 6.55 -28.37 4.23
CA LYS A 120 5.39 -28.20 3.35
C LYS A 120 5.64 -27.24 2.18
N GLY A 121 6.83 -26.65 2.09
CA GLY A 121 7.18 -25.59 1.14
C GLY A 121 6.58 -24.23 1.52
N LEU A 122 6.26 -24.04 2.81
CA LEU A 122 5.75 -22.78 3.37
C LEU A 122 6.85 -22.09 4.19
N LYS A 123 6.58 -20.87 4.62
CA LYS A 123 7.45 -20.01 5.43
C LYS A 123 6.84 -19.80 6.81
N PHE A 124 7.66 -19.84 7.85
CA PHE A 124 7.21 -19.77 9.24
C PHE A 124 7.24 -18.32 9.74
N GLY A 125 6.12 -17.82 10.28
CA GLY A 125 6.05 -16.52 10.94
C GLY A 125 5.73 -16.60 12.42
N ILE A 126 6.20 -15.61 13.18
CA ILE A 126 5.97 -15.50 14.62
C ILE A 126 5.61 -14.06 15.00
N TYR A 127 5.15 -13.88 16.24
CA TYR A 127 4.75 -12.60 16.82
C TYR A 127 5.61 -12.22 18.02
N GLN A 128 5.91 -10.93 18.16
CA GLN A 128 6.50 -10.34 19.36
C GLN A 128 6.19 -8.82 19.49
N VAL A 129 6.79 -8.12 20.45
CA VAL A 129 6.59 -6.67 20.72
C VAL A 129 7.89 -5.98 21.16
N PRO A 130 8.06 -4.65 20.97
CA PRO A 130 9.21 -3.88 21.47
C PRO A 130 9.16 -3.54 22.95
N GLY A 131 8.03 -3.80 23.62
CA GLY A 131 7.84 -3.54 25.05
C GLY A 131 8.29 -4.70 25.93
N ASP A 132 7.99 -4.59 27.23
CA ASP A 132 8.27 -5.63 28.21
C ASP A 132 7.21 -6.76 28.20
N ARG A 133 6.00 -6.47 27.69
CA ARG A 133 4.82 -7.35 27.69
C ARG A 133 4.14 -7.37 26.33
N THR A 134 3.73 -8.55 25.88
CA THR A 134 2.88 -8.68 24.68
C THR A 134 1.49 -8.07 24.86
N CYS A 135 0.69 -7.95 23.81
CA CYS A 135 -0.68 -7.43 23.91
C CYS A 135 -1.54 -8.28 24.88
N ALA A 136 -1.44 -9.60 24.80
CA ALA A 136 -2.11 -10.51 25.73
C ALA A 136 -1.64 -10.35 27.18
N GLN A 137 -0.36 -10.02 27.41
CA GLN A 137 0.15 -9.75 28.76
C GLN A 137 -0.24 -8.36 29.27
N THR A 138 -0.24 -7.35 28.40
CA THR A 138 -0.64 -5.97 28.74
C THR A 138 -2.12 -5.88 29.10
N SER A 139 -2.99 -6.60 28.39
CA SER A 139 -4.42 -6.67 28.69
C SER A 139 -4.76 -7.47 29.97
N GLY A 140 -3.78 -8.12 30.59
CA GLY A 140 -3.97 -8.98 31.76
C GLY A 140 -4.56 -10.36 31.45
N ALA A 141 -4.75 -10.70 30.17
CA ALA A 141 -5.27 -12.00 29.76
C ALA A 141 -4.26 -13.14 29.93
N TYR A 142 -2.96 -12.83 29.88
CA TYR A 142 -1.86 -13.78 30.05
C TYR A 142 -0.84 -13.28 31.08
N PRO A 143 -0.29 -14.16 31.93
CA PRO A 143 0.73 -13.76 32.89
C PRO A 143 2.09 -13.53 32.21
N GLY A 144 2.97 -12.86 32.93
CA GLY A 144 4.38 -12.73 32.56
C GLY A 144 4.78 -11.42 31.91
N SER A 145 6.03 -11.37 31.47
CA SER A 145 6.63 -10.23 30.79
C SER A 145 7.70 -10.74 29.83
N THR A 146 7.28 -11.06 28.61
CA THR A 146 8.12 -11.74 27.62
C THR A 146 8.21 -10.97 26.31
N GLY A 147 7.98 -9.65 26.34
CA GLY A 147 8.29 -8.77 25.22
C GLY A 147 9.82 -8.59 25.02
N SER A 148 10.23 -8.02 23.90
CA SER A 148 11.63 -8.00 23.46
C SER A 148 12.46 -6.82 23.97
N ARG A 149 11.91 -5.92 24.81
CA ARG A 149 12.66 -4.76 25.32
C ARG A 149 13.95 -5.21 26.01
N GLY A 150 15.10 -4.75 25.50
CA GLY A 150 16.42 -5.09 26.03
C GLY A 150 16.94 -6.49 25.63
N HIS A 151 16.16 -7.25 24.87
CA HIS A 151 16.48 -8.58 24.37
C HIS A 151 16.42 -8.64 22.83
N GLU A 152 16.36 -7.50 22.13
CA GLU A 152 16.07 -7.43 20.70
C GLU A 152 17.04 -8.28 19.85
N ALA A 153 18.35 -8.17 20.11
CA ALA A 153 19.37 -8.97 19.43
C ALA A 153 19.30 -10.48 19.77
N GLN A 154 19.03 -10.80 21.04
CA GLN A 154 18.90 -12.18 21.51
C GLN A 154 17.66 -12.86 20.91
N ASP A 155 16.53 -12.15 20.89
CA ASP A 155 15.27 -12.63 20.35
C ASP A 155 15.35 -12.78 18.83
N ALA A 156 15.95 -11.82 18.12
CA ALA A 156 16.21 -11.93 16.69
C ALA A 156 17.06 -13.18 16.35
N ALA A 157 18.15 -13.41 17.10
CA ALA A 157 18.97 -14.60 16.93
C ALA A 157 18.18 -15.90 17.24
N THR A 158 17.32 -15.87 18.25
CA THR A 158 16.43 -16.98 18.60
C THR A 158 15.47 -17.28 17.45
N PHE A 159 14.80 -16.28 16.90
CA PHE A 159 13.90 -16.41 15.75
C PHE A 159 14.62 -16.98 14.53
N ALA A 160 15.82 -16.47 14.22
CA ALA A 160 16.64 -16.99 13.13
C ALA A 160 17.02 -18.46 13.35
N SER A 161 17.39 -18.85 14.58
CA SER A 161 17.72 -20.24 14.94
C SER A 161 16.55 -21.22 14.84
N TRP A 162 15.32 -20.71 15.05
CA TRP A 162 14.08 -21.47 14.86
C TRP A 162 13.60 -21.52 13.42
N GLY A 163 14.28 -20.83 12.50
CA GLY A 163 13.89 -20.78 11.09
C GLY A 163 12.73 -19.83 10.79
N VAL A 164 12.48 -18.83 11.63
CA VAL A 164 11.45 -17.81 11.35
C VAL A 164 11.79 -17.04 10.07
N ASP A 165 10.80 -16.77 9.24
CA ASP A 165 10.86 -16.03 7.98
C ASP A 165 10.02 -14.74 7.99
N TYR A 166 9.22 -14.55 9.03
CA TYR A 166 8.32 -13.40 9.19
C TYR A 166 8.16 -13.08 10.68
N LEU A 167 8.32 -11.82 11.06
CA LEU A 167 8.02 -11.32 12.41
C LEU A 167 6.91 -10.26 12.32
N LYS A 168 5.78 -10.51 12.97
CA LYS A 168 4.80 -9.48 13.35
C LYS A 168 5.24 -8.84 14.67
N TYR A 169 5.19 -7.51 14.77
CA TYR A 169 5.76 -6.79 15.90
C TYR A 169 4.88 -5.61 16.34
N ASP A 170 4.11 -5.78 17.43
CA ASP A 170 3.07 -4.83 17.86
C ASP A 170 3.54 -3.84 18.92
N TRP A 171 3.04 -2.60 18.87
CA TRP A 171 3.23 -1.58 19.91
C TRP A 171 2.21 -1.70 21.05
N CYS A 172 2.21 -2.76 21.84
CA CYS A 172 1.16 -3.00 22.86
C CYS A 172 1.25 -2.12 24.12
N SER A 173 1.16 -0.80 23.98
CA SER A 173 1.30 0.19 25.06
C SER A 173 0.53 1.47 24.75
N SER A 174 -0.17 2.01 25.75
CA SER A 174 -0.83 3.33 25.65
C SER A 174 0.11 4.52 25.81
N SER A 175 1.36 4.25 26.17
CA SER A 175 2.41 5.26 26.29
C SER A 175 3.41 5.14 25.16
N GLY A 176 4.01 6.28 24.81
CA GLY A 176 5.03 6.39 23.78
C GLY A 176 4.81 7.59 22.88
N THR A 177 5.89 8.11 22.31
CA THR A 177 5.87 9.04 21.19
C THR A 177 6.14 8.27 19.89
N ARG A 178 5.76 8.86 18.74
CA ARG A 178 6.12 8.30 17.43
C ARG A 178 7.64 8.12 17.28
N ASP A 179 8.44 9.05 17.80
CA ASP A 179 9.90 8.96 17.69
C ASP A 179 10.47 7.79 18.52
N GLU A 180 9.86 7.50 19.68
CA GLU A 180 10.18 6.29 20.45
C GLU A 180 9.76 5.01 19.72
N GLN A 181 8.60 5.01 19.05
CA GLN A 181 8.17 3.89 18.19
C GLN A 181 9.19 3.65 17.07
N VAL A 182 9.57 4.70 16.34
CA VAL A 182 10.58 4.64 15.27
C VAL A 182 11.89 4.07 15.81
N ALA A 183 12.38 4.55 16.95
CA ALA A 183 13.62 4.05 17.55
C ALA A 183 13.53 2.56 17.93
N ARG A 184 12.44 2.14 18.58
CA ARG A 184 12.26 0.76 19.06
C ARG A 184 12.03 -0.24 17.93
N PHE A 185 11.23 0.12 16.92
CA PHE A 185 11.06 -0.71 15.74
C PHE A 185 12.35 -0.81 14.93
N THR A 186 13.10 0.28 14.81
CA THR A 186 14.42 0.30 14.16
C THR A 186 15.41 -0.65 14.85
N LEU A 187 15.45 -0.70 16.18
CA LEU A 187 16.32 -1.63 16.92
C LEU A 187 16.06 -3.09 16.55
N MET A 188 14.79 -3.51 16.49
CA MET A 188 14.44 -4.87 16.10
C MET A 188 14.69 -5.12 14.60
N ARG A 189 14.39 -4.15 13.71
CA ARG A 189 14.77 -4.24 12.29
C ARG A 189 16.25 -4.57 12.14
N ASP A 190 17.12 -3.78 12.77
CA ASP A 190 18.57 -3.93 12.65
C ASP A 190 19.04 -5.25 13.25
N ALA A 191 18.47 -5.67 14.40
CA ALA A 191 18.73 -6.97 15.00
C ALA A 191 18.36 -8.13 14.07
N LEU A 192 17.20 -8.08 13.41
CA LEU A 192 16.76 -9.09 12.44
C LEU A 192 17.72 -9.15 11.24
N ARG A 193 18.07 -8.00 10.66
CA ARG A 193 19.01 -7.93 9.52
C ARG A 193 20.39 -8.47 9.90
N ALA A 194 20.88 -8.18 11.10
CA ALA A 194 22.17 -8.67 11.59
C ALA A 194 22.25 -10.20 11.72
N THR A 195 21.12 -10.90 11.79
CA THR A 195 21.12 -12.39 11.80
C THR A 195 21.52 -13.00 10.45
N GLY A 196 21.45 -12.24 9.36
CA GLY A 196 21.69 -12.72 8.00
C GLY A 196 20.55 -13.59 7.42
N ARG A 197 19.51 -13.91 8.19
CA ARG A 197 18.32 -14.61 7.68
C ARG A 197 17.31 -13.59 7.12
N PRO A 198 16.73 -13.81 5.92
CA PRO A 198 15.71 -12.92 5.36
C PRO A 198 14.38 -13.08 6.11
N ILE A 199 14.18 -12.27 7.14
CA ILE A 199 12.95 -12.20 7.94
C ILE A 199 12.15 -10.97 7.52
N VAL A 200 10.94 -11.19 6.99
CA VAL A 200 9.97 -10.12 6.72
C VAL A 200 9.57 -9.47 8.04
N TYR A 201 9.66 -8.15 8.12
CA TYR A 201 9.39 -7.38 9.33
C TYR A 201 8.10 -6.56 9.18
N SER A 202 7.04 -7.04 9.83
CA SER A 202 5.70 -6.44 9.87
C SER A 202 5.48 -5.77 11.21
N ILE A 203 5.24 -4.46 11.21
CA ILE A 203 5.01 -3.72 12.46
C ILE A 203 3.55 -3.31 12.60
N ASN A 204 3.08 -3.23 13.83
CA ASN A 204 1.83 -2.55 14.16
C ASN A 204 2.07 -1.43 15.17
N PRO A 205 2.12 -0.16 14.73
CA PRO A 205 2.34 0.97 15.63
C PRO A 205 1.06 1.40 16.38
N ASN A 206 -0.09 0.74 16.15
CA ASN A 206 -1.40 1.25 16.57
C ASN A 206 -1.95 0.57 17.83
N SER A 207 -1.54 -0.66 18.14
CA SER A 207 -2.14 -1.47 19.22
C SER A 207 -2.17 -0.74 20.55
N PHE A 208 -3.35 -0.51 21.14
CA PHE A 208 -3.49 0.19 22.42
C PHE A 208 -2.88 1.60 22.48
N HIS A 209 -2.66 2.26 21.34
CA HIS A 209 -1.96 3.53 21.26
C HIS A 209 -2.72 4.56 20.40
N ALA A 210 -2.32 5.83 20.47
CA ALA A 210 -2.76 6.79 19.48
C ALA A 210 -2.30 6.35 18.08
N ILE A 211 -3.18 6.42 17.09
CA ILE A 211 -2.87 5.87 15.76
C ILE A 211 -1.78 6.69 15.09
N THR A 212 -0.68 6.03 14.72
CA THR A 212 0.47 6.65 14.04
C THR A 212 0.78 5.99 12.69
N GLY A 213 0.13 4.85 12.38
CA GLY A 213 0.32 4.10 11.15
C GLY A 213 0.09 4.90 9.87
N ALA A 214 -0.97 5.73 9.84
CA ALA A 214 -1.33 6.54 8.67
C ALA A 214 -0.59 7.89 8.61
N ASP A 215 -0.06 8.37 9.74
CA ASP A 215 0.50 9.73 9.89
C ASP A 215 2.02 9.78 9.66
N TYR A 216 2.62 8.66 9.29
CA TYR A 216 4.06 8.53 9.07
C TYR A 216 4.35 7.47 8.00
N ASN A 217 5.40 7.69 7.21
CA ASN A 217 5.88 6.65 6.31
C ASN A 217 6.86 5.73 7.04
N TRP A 218 6.40 4.54 7.39
CA TRP A 218 7.22 3.53 8.08
C TRP A 218 8.08 2.69 7.13
N GLY A 219 8.08 2.96 5.83
CA GLY A 219 8.82 2.19 4.83
C GLY A 219 10.32 2.12 5.07
N GLU A 220 10.91 3.10 5.77
CA GLU A 220 12.33 3.05 6.16
C GLU A 220 12.56 2.17 7.41
N VAL A 221 11.52 1.92 8.20
CA VAL A 221 11.58 1.22 9.49
C VAL A 221 11.21 -0.26 9.36
N ALA A 222 10.27 -0.60 8.47
CA ALA A 222 9.73 -1.94 8.33
C ALA A 222 9.42 -2.29 6.88
N ASP A 223 9.24 -3.59 6.62
CA ASP A 223 8.87 -4.09 5.29
C ASP A 223 7.38 -3.87 5.01
N LEU A 224 6.57 -3.82 6.07
CA LEU A 224 5.15 -3.47 6.04
C LEU A 224 4.70 -2.94 7.40
N TRP A 225 3.69 -2.06 7.42
CA TRP A 225 3.19 -1.44 8.65
C TRP A 225 1.67 -1.31 8.65
N ARG A 226 1.05 -1.65 9.79
CA ARG A 226 -0.38 -1.45 9.99
C ARG A 226 -0.75 0.02 9.90
N THR A 227 -1.72 0.35 9.06
CA THR A 227 -2.20 1.73 8.85
C THR A 227 -3.35 2.09 9.79
N THR A 228 -4.08 1.11 10.30
CA THR A 228 -5.30 1.30 11.12
C THR A 228 -5.31 0.50 12.41
N GLU A 229 -6.32 0.77 13.25
CA GLU A 229 -6.87 -0.18 14.23
C GLU A 229 -7.30 -1.51 13.59
N ASP A 230 -7.51 -2.53 14.44
CA ASP A 230 -7.80 -3.91 14.01
C ASP A 230 -9.09 -4.04 13.19
N LEU A 231 -8.97 -4.73 12.06
CA LEU A 231 -10.06 -5.05 11.13
C LEU A 231 -10.87 -6.25 11.63
N LEU A 232 -12.18 -6.09 11.68
CA LEU A 232 -13.14 -7.14 11.98
C LEU A 232 -13.98 -7.47 10.74
N ASP A 233 -14.73 -8.58 10.79
CA ASP A 233 -15.69 -9.01 9.77
C ASP A 233 -16.97 -8.14 9.78
N ILE A 234 -16.77 -6.83 9.66
CA ILE A 234 -17.78 -5.80 9.58
C ILE A 234 -17.59 -5.13 8.22
N TRP A 235 -18.67 -4.94 7.45
CA TRP A 235 -18.55 -4.22 6.19
C TRP A 235 -18.19 -2.74 6.41
N GLN A 236 -19.03 -2.01 7.17
CA GLN A 236 -18.76 -0.63 7.58
C GLN A 236 -19.61 -0.26 8.81
N ASN A 237 -19.07 0.56 9.72
CA ASN A 237 -19.76 0.98 10.96
C ASN A 237 -19.61 2.48 11.31
N GLY A 238 -19.06 3.31 10.40
CA GLY A 238 -18.88 4.75 10.60
C GLY A 238 -17.71 5.17 11.50
N ASN A 239 -17.00 4.22 12.13
CA ASN A 239 -15.78 4.54 12.89
C ASN A 239 -14.68 5.11 11.99
N THR A 240 -13.90 6.05 12.55
CA THR A 240 -12.75 6.66 11.87
C THR A 240 -11.49 6.31 12.63
N ASN A 241 -10.78 5.29 12.12
CA ASN A 241 -9.55 4.74 12.70
C ASN A 241 -9.62 4.52 14.21
N SER A 242 -10.72 3.93 14.66
CA SER A 242 -11.00 3.60 16.06
C SER A 242 -11.67 2.24 16.14
N TYR A 243 -11.27 1.41 17.09
CA TYR A 243 -11.86 0.08 17.25
C TYR A 243 -13.37 0.15 17.58
N PRO A 244 -14.21 -0.71 17.00
CA PRO A 244 -13.92 -1.70 15.95
C PRO A 244 -13.86 -1.09 14.53
N MET A 245 -13.03 -1.64 13.65
CA MET A 245 -12.95 -1.21 12.24
C MET A 245 -13.57 -2.27 11.30
N GLY A 246 -14.33 -1.82 10.30
CA GLY A 246 -14.79 -2.65 9.20
C GLY A 246 -14.00 -2.41 7.90
N VAL A 247 -14.29 -3.22 6.87
CA VAL A 247 -13.61 -3.20 5.56
C VAL A 247 -13.62 -1.79 4.94
N GLY A 248 -14.79 -1.15 4.90
CA GLY A 248 -14.93 0.21 4.35
C GLY A 248 -14.20 1.26 5.18
N ASN A 249 -14.18 1.12 6.51
CA ASN A 249 -13.48 2.05 7.39
C ASN A 249 -11.96 2.00 7.17
N VAL A 250 -11.41 0.79 7.04
CA VAL A 250 -9.97 0.59 6.80
C VAL A 250 -9.56 1.07 5.41
N LEU A 251 -10.41 0.82 4.41
CA LEU A 251 -10.20 1.30 3.04
C LEU A 251 -10.05 2.83 3.01
N ASP A 252 -10.90 3.54 3.74
CA ASP A 252 -10.91 5.02 3.75
C ASP A 252 -9.66 5.63 4.37
N VAL A 253 -9.00 4.92 5.30
CA VAL A 253 -7.72 5.35 5.87
C VAL A 253 -6.55 4.98 4.95
N THR A 254 -6.59 3.81 4.32
CA THR A 254 -5.43 3.26 3.61
C THR A 254 -5.33 3.72 2.15
N ALA A 255 -6.45 3.92 1.46
CA ALA A 255 -6.46 4.35 0.06
C ALA A 255 -5.68 5.66 -0.20
N PRO A 256 -5.75 6.69 0.67
CA PRO A 256 -4.94 7.91 0.55
C PRO A 256 -3.42 7.68 0.59
N LEU A 257 -2.96 6.56 1.14
CA LEU A 257 -1.56 6.27 1.42
C LEU A 257 -0.83 5.58 0.26
N ALA A 258 -1.53 5.31 -0.86
CA ALA A 258 -1.03 4.52 -1.99
C ALA A 258 0.35 4.94 -2.53
N ALA A 259 0.71 6.23 -2.44
CA ALA A 259 2.00 6.75 -2.88
C ALA A 259 3.20 6.33 -1.99
N GLN A 260 2.93 5.74 -0.83
CA GLN A 260 3.95 5.27 0.12
C GLN A 260 4.29 3.78 -0.05
N SER A 261 3.50 3.03 -0.84
CA SER A 261 3.76 1.60 -1.11
C SER A 261 4.67 1.39 -2.33
N GLY A 262 5.46 0.32 -2.28
CA GLY A 262 6.37 -0.10 -3.34
C GLY A 262 7.22 -1.32 -2.95
N PRO A 263 8.10 -1.80 -3.84
CA PRO A 263 8.95 -2.95 -3.56
C PRO A 263 9.77 -2.77 -2.27
N GLY A 264 9.48 -3.61 -1.27
CA GLY A 264 10.14 -3.59 0.04
C GLY A 264 9.46 -2.75 1.12
N HIS A 265 8.33 -2.10 0.84
CA HIS A 265 7.57 -1.31 1.81
C HIS A 265 6.07 -1.27 1.50
N TRP A 266 5.24 -1.84 2.38
CA TRP A 266 3.81 -2.00 2.11
C TRP A 266 2.95 -1.40 3.22
N ASN A 267 2.01 -0.53 2.83
CA ASN A 267 0.88 -0.20 3.70
C ASN A 267 0.09 -1.49 3.99
N ASP A 268 -0.12 -1.79 5.27
CA ASP A 268 -0.86 -2.98 5.73
C ASP A 268 -2.23 -2.57 6.31
N PRO A 269 -3.32 -2.69 5.52
CA PRO A 269 -4.70 -2.52 5.99
C PRO A 269 -5.22 -3.70 6.82
N ASP A 270 -4.34 -4.45 7.48
CA ASP A 270 -4.63 -5.59 8.34
C ASP A 270 -5.08 -6.87 7.60
N MET A 271 -5.09 -7.96 8.36
CA MET A 271 -5.41 -9.31 7.91
C MET A 271 -6.80 -9.42 7.29
N LEU A 272 -6.90 -10.24 6.25
CA LEU A 272 -8.15 -10.49 5.56
C LEU A 272 -9.18 -11.14 6.48
N VAL A 273 -10.40 -10.62 6.43
CA VAL A 273 -11.61 -11.20 7.03
C VAL A 273 -12.50 -11.88 5.98
N VAL A 274 -11.96 -12.14 4.79
CA VAL A 274 -12.62 -12.87 3.69
C VAL A 274 -13.16 -14.22 4.17
N GLY A 275 -14.45 -14.47 3.95
CA GLY A 275 -15.10 -15.73 4.32
C GLY A 275 -15.40 -15.92 5.81
N ARG A 276 -15.19 -14.88 6.63
CA ARG A 276 -15.71 -14.83 8.00
C ARG A 276 -17.22 -14.56 8.01
N PRO A 277 -17.96 -14.99 9.05
CA PRO A 277 -19.42 -15.00 9.03
C PRO A 277 -20.07 -13.62 8.98
N GLY A 278 -19.37 -12.55 9.39
CA GLY A 278 -19.90 -11.20 9.33
C GLY A 278 -19.92 -10.56 7.93
N LEU A 279 -19.31 -11.20 6.91
CA LEU A 279 -19.34 -10.74 5.52
C LEU A 279 -20.11 -11.70 4.61
N SER A 280 -20.93 -11.16 3.71
CA SER A 280 -21.46 -11.88 2.57
C SER A 280 -20.36 -12.30 1.59
N LEU A 281 -20.68 -13.20 0.65
CA LEU A 281 -19.74 -13.56 -0.42
C LEU A 281 -19.40 -12.37 -1.34
N THR A 282 -20.37 -11.47 -1.59
CA THR A 282 -20.14 -10.24 -2.37
C THR A 282 -19.14 -9.32 -1.66
N GLU A 283 -19.33 -9.08 -0.36
CA GLU A 283 -18.41 -8.27 0.43
C GLU A 283 -17.03 -8.92 0.56
N SER A 284 -16.98 -10.25 0.71
CA SER A 284 -15.72 -11.01 0.69
C SER A 284 -14.97 -10.86 -0.64
N ARG A 285 -15.68 -10.88 -1.78
CA ARG A 285 -15.09 -10.62 -3.10
C ARG A 285 -14.56 -9.19 -3.22
N SER A 286 -15.36 -8.22 -2.77
CA SER A 286 -14.97 -6.80 -2.79
C SER A 286 -13.76 -6.53 -1.91
N HIS A 287 -13.76 -7.03 -0.68
CA HIS A 287 -12.63 -6.93 0.25
C HIS A 287 -11.34 -7.49 -0.37
N PHE A 288 -11.39 -8.69 -0.95
CA PHE A 288 -10.22 -9.29 -1.60
C PHE A 288 -9.73 -8.48 -2.81
N ALA A 289 -10.63 -8.04 -3.68
CA ALA A 289 -10.27 -7.26 -4.86
C ALA A 289 -9.69 -5.89 -4.50
N LEU A 290 -10.24 -5.22 -3.48
CA LEU A 290 -9.73 -3.93 -3.02
C LEU A 290 -8.34 -4.05 -2.41
N TRP A 291 -8.07 -5.08 -1.59
CA TRP A 291 -6.72 -5.31 -1.06
C TRP A 291 -5.71 -5.59 -2.17
N ALA A 292 -6.08 -6.41 -3.16
CA ALA A 292 -5.23 -6.68 -4.32
C ALA A 292 -4.91 -5.42 -5.14
N LEU A 293 -5.92 -4.55 -5.34
CA LEU A 293 -5.75 -3.26 -5.99
C LEU A 293 -4.83 -2.33 -5.19
N LEU A 294 -4.98 -2.28 -3.87
CA LEU A 294 -4.08 -1.51 -3.00
C LEU A 294 -2.64 -2.01 -3.03
N GLY A 295 -2.40 -3.28 -3.41
CA GLY A 295 -1.09 -3.93 -3.26
C GLY A 295 -0.78 -4.19 -1.79
N ALA A 296 -1.80 -4.58 -1.03
CA ALA A 296 -1.73 -4.87 0.39
C ALA A 296 -1.27 -6.32 0.63
N PRO A 297 -0.69 -6.63 1.80
CA PRO A 297 -0.51 -8.02 2.22
C PRO A 297 -1.85 -8.78 2.18
N LEU A 298 -1.88 -9.97 1.56
CA LEU A 298 -3.05 -10.84 1.54
C LEU A 298 -2.86 -11.95 2.57
N MET A 299 -2.99 -11.57 3.84
CA MET A 299 -2.88 -12.47 4.98
C MET A 299 -4.27 -12.98 5.37
N ALA A 300 -4.61 -14.21 4.98
CA ALA A 300 -5.88 -14.84 5.32
C ALA A 300 -6.05 -14.97 6.85
N GLY A 301 -7.18 -14.51 7.38
CA GLY A 301 -7.51 -14.60 8.81
C GLY A 301 -8.66 -15.56 9.15
N ASN A 302 -9.35 -16.12 8.14
CA ASN A 302 -10.41 -17.11 8.34
C ASN A 302 -9.84 -18.50 8.68
N ASP A 303 -10.72 -19.40 9.17
CA ASP A 303 -10.36 -20.79 9.37
C ASP A 303 -10.34 -21.52 8.03
N ILE A 304 -9.16 -21.52 7.40
CA ILE A 304 -8.93 -22.12 6.08
C ILE A 304 -9.10 -23.64 6.05
N ARG A 305 -9.21 -24.31 7.21
CA ARG A 305 -9.44 -25.76 7.31
C ARG A 305 -10.88 -26.13 6.96
N THR A 306 -11.81 -25.18 7.14
CA THR A 306 -13.25 -25.40 6.97
C THR A 306 -13.90 -24.38 6.03
N MET A 307 -13.11 -23.62 5.27
CA MET A 307 -13.65 -22.62 4.33
C MET A 307 -14.42 -23.28 3.17
N SER A 308 -15.44 -22.60 2.68
CA SER A 308 -16.21 -23.08 1.52
C SER A 308 -15.39 -23.02 0.22
N ALA A 309 -15.84 -23.76 -0.80
CA ALA A 309 -15.23 -23.71 -2.12
C ALA A 309 -15.28 -22.30 -2.74
N ASP A 310 -16.35 -21.56 -2.51
CA ASP A 310 -16.50 -20.18 -2.99
C ASP A 310 -15.48 -19.23 -2.35
N VAL A 311 -15.30 -19.31 -1.03
CA VAL A 311 -14.28 -18.52 -0.31
C VAL A 311 -12.88 -18.90 -0.78
N SER A 312 -12.61 -20.19 -0.92
CA SER A 312 -11.34 -20.68 -1.47
C SER A 312 -11.07 -20.17 -2.89
N ALA A 313 -12.10 -20.07 -3.73
CA ALA A 313 -11.98 -19.54 -5.09
C ALA A 313 -11.70 -18.03 -5.11
N VAL A 314 -12.25 -17.27 -4.15
CA VAL A 314 -11.92 -15.85 -3.98
C VAL A 314 -10.45 -15.68 -3.64
N LEU A 315 -9.97 -16.33 -2.57
CA LEU A 315 -8.58 -16.23 -2.12
C LEU A 315 -7.58 -16.70 -3.20
N ARG A 316 -7.95 -17.68 -4.03
CA ARG A 316 -7.08 -18.23 -5.07
C ARG A 316 -7.30 -17.63 -6.46
N ASN A 317 -8.01 -16.50 -6.59
CA ASN A 317 -8.23 -15.90 -7.91
C ASN A 317 -6.88 -15.49 -8.54
N PRO A 318 -6.41 -16.17 -9.60
CA PRO A 318 -5.06 -15.96 -10.12
C PRO A 318 -4.88 -14.59 -10.76
N ARG A 319 -5.94 -13.98 -11.27
CA ARG A 319 -5.89 -12.67 -11.93
C ARG A 319 -5.77 -11.54 -10.93
N LEU A 320 -6.50 -11.61 -9.82
CA LEU A 320 -6.36 -10.64 -8.72
C LEU A 320 -5.03 -10.81 -7.98
N LEU A 321 -4.57 -12.05 -7.77
CA LEU A 321 -3.24 -12.31 -7.21
C LEU A 321 -2.13 -11.75 -8.11
N ALA A 322 -2.25 -11.86 -9.44
CA ALA A 322 -1.30 -11.26 -10.36
C ALA A 322 -1.31 -9.72 -10.32
N VAL A 323 -2.47 -9.09 -10.06
CA VAL A 323 -2.55 -7.64 -9.84
C VAL A 323 -1.86 -7.27 -8.53
N ASP A 324 -2.14 -8.01 -7.45
CA ASP A 324 -1.54 -7.79 -6.14
C ASP A 324 -0.01 -7.90 -6.18
N GLN A 325 0.49 -8.99 -6.76
CA GLN A 325 1.91 -9.37 -6.84
C GLN A 325 2.64 -8.77 -8.05
N ASP A 326 2.09 -7.75 -8.70
CA ASP A 326 2.75 -7.12 -9.85
C ASP A 326 4.09 -6.47 -9.46
N SER A 327 5.11 -6.70 -10.29
CA SER A 327 6.49 -6.32 -10.00
C SER A 327 6.79 -4.82 -9.99
N LEU A 328 5.87 -3.99 -10.52
CA LEU A 328 5.98 -2.53 -10.35
C LEU A 328 5.83 -2.15 -8.88
N GLY A 329 5.09 -2.96 -8.11
CA GLY A 329 4.82 -2.75 -6.70
C GLY A 329 4.00 -1.49 -6.39
N ALA A 330 3.41 -0.84 -7.40
CA ALA A 330 2.66 0.39 -7.18
C ALA A 330 1.45 0.15 -6.26
N GLY A 331 1.25 1.03 -5.27
CA GLY A 331 -0.01 1.08 -4.54
C GLY A 331 -1.14 1.57 -5.45
N GLY A 332 -2.26 0.84 -5.50
CA GLY A 332 -3.43 1.26 -6.25
C GLY A 332 -4.06 2.52 -5.65
N ARG A 333 -4.35 3.49 -6.51
CA ARG A 333 -4.90 4.79 -6.09
C ARG A 333 -6.41 4.77 -6.25
N ARG A 334 -7.14 5.31 -5.26
CA ARG A 334 -8.48 5.82 -5.51
C ARG A 334 -8.33 7.04 -6.41
N VAL A 335 -8.99 7.04 -7.57
CA VAL A 335 -8.93 8.13 -8.57
C VAL A 335 -10.24 8.89 -8.71
N ARG A 336 -11.33 8.36 -8.14
CA ARG A 336 -12.63 9.02 -8.02
C ARG A 336 -13.35 8.49 -6.78
N ASP A 337 -14.02 9.39 -6.08
CA ASP A 337 -14.87 9.11 -4.93
C ASP A 337 -16.09 10.04 -4.99
N ASP A 338 -17.26 9.46 -5.28
CA ASP A 338 -18.55 10.16 -5.31
C ASP A 338 -19.43 9.75 -4.09
N GLY A 339 -18.80 9.31 -3.00
CA GLY A 339 -19.45 8.83 -1.78
C GLY A 339 -19.93 7.39 -1.89
N ASN A 340 -20.91 7.11 -2.75
CA ASN A 340 -21.46 5.75 -2.91
C ASN A 340 -20.68 4.90 -3.91
N THR A 341 -19.97 5.54 -4.85
CA THR A 341 -19.21 4.82 -5.88
C THR A 341 -17.81 5.38 -5.97
N GLU A 342 -16.84 4.49 -6.14
CA GLU A 342 -15.43 4.82 -6.17
C GLU A 342 -14.77 4.12 -7.37
N VAL A 343 -13.66 4.69 -7.84
CA VAL A 343 -12.81 4.07 -8.88
C VAL A 343 -11.40 3.96 -8.34
N PHE A 344 -10.85 2.76 -8.42
CA PHE A 344 -9.46 2.46 -8.11
C PHE A 344 -8.69 2.17 -9.39
N ALA A 345 -7.44 2.63 -9.46
CA ALA A 345 -6.53 2.37 -10.57
C ALA A 345 -5.14 2.01 -10.03
N LYS A 346 -4.62 0.84 -10.42
CA LYS A 346 -3.27 0.37 -10.10
C LYS A 346 -2.49 0.21 -11.40
N PRO A 347 -1.47 1.05 -11.69
CA PRO A 347 -0.59 0.81 -12.82
C PRO A 347 0.18 -0.49 -12.61
N LEU A 348 0.41 -1.24 -13.69
CA LEU A 348 1.11 -2.51 -13.69
C LEU A 348 2.41 -2.42 -14.49
N SER A 349 3.34 -3.33 -14.20
CA SER A 349 4.70 -3.37 -14.78
C SER A 349 4.75 -3.47 -16.30
N ASP A 350 3.71 -3.99 -16.94
CA ASP A 350 3.60 -4.11 -18.40
C ASP A 350 2.98 -2.87 -19.07
N GLY A 351 2.68 -1.81 -18.32
CA GLY A 351 2.03 -0.60 -18.80
C GLY A 351 0.50 -0.68 -18.89
N SER A 352 -0.11 -1.81 -18.52
CA SER A 352 -1.56 -1.90 -18.31
C SER A 352 -1.97 -1.32 -16.95
N VAL A 353 -3.28 -1.18 -16.73
CA VAL A 353 -3.84 -0.70 -15.45
C VAL A 353 -4.90 -1.67 -14.96
N ALA A 354 -4.82 -2.08 -13.69
CA ALA A 354 -5.94 -2.74 -13.03
C ALA A 354 -6.93 -1.68 -12.52
N VAL A 355 -8.20 -1.83 -12.85
CA VAL A 355 -9.29 -0.90 -12.54
C VAL A 355 -10.32 -1.58 -11.66
N GLY A 356 -10.60 -1.00 -10.49
CA GLY A 356 -11.69 -1.40 -9.62
C GLY A 356 -12.85 -0.40 -9.71
N LEU A 357 -14.02 -0.86 -10.11
CA LEU A 357 -15.27 -0.10 -10.06
C LEU A 357 -16.04 -0.54 -8.82
N PHE A 358 -15.97 0.26 -7.76
CA PHE A 358 -16.49 -0.09 -6.44
C PHE A 358 -17.83 0.61 -6.18
N ASN A 359 -18.82 -0.17 -5.74
CA ASN A 359 -20.08 0.34 -5.23
C ASN A 359 -20.18 0.05 -3.73
N ARG A 360 -20.02 1.10 -2.93
CA ARG A 360 -20.18 1.08 -1.48
C ARG A 360 -21.65 1.14 -1.07
N GLY A 361 -22.53 1.67 -1.94
CA GLY A 361 -23.93 1.89 -1.65
C GLY A 361 -24.76 0.62 -1.44
N GLY A 362 -25.96 0.81 -0.88
CA GLY A 362 -26.89 -0.28 -0.55
C GLY A 362 -27.76 -0.80 -1.70
N SER A 363 -27.56 -0.32 -2.93
CA SER A 363 -28.27 -0.78 -4.13
C SER A 363 -27.33 -0.85 -5.32
N ALA A 364 -27.69 -1.59 -6.37
CA ALA A 364 -26.87 -1.68 -7.57
C ALA A 364 -26.71 -0.31 -8.25
N ALA A 365 -25.50 -0.01 -8.72
CA ALA A 365 -25.17 1.25 -9.38
C ALA A 365 -24.27 1.00 -10.58
N THR A 366 -24.46 1.78 -11.65
CA THR A 366 -23.52 1.79 -12.77
C THR A 366 -22.33 2.68 -12.42
N VAL A 367 -21.14 2.08 -12.39
CA VAL A 367 -19.90 2.81 -12.12
C VAL A 367 -19.10 2.86 -13.42
N THR A 368 -18.53 4.02 -13.75
CA THR A 368 -17.83 4.24 -15.02
C THR A 368 -16.53 5.00 -14.81
N ALA A 369 -15.50 4.68 -15.59
CA ALA A 369 -14.26 5.44 -15.68
C ALA A 369 -13.77 5.54 -17.12
N THR A 370 -13.01 6.59 -17.41
CA THR A 370 -12.31 6.78 -18.68
C THR A 370 -10.85 6.33 -18.58
N ALA A 371 -10.23 6.02 -19.71
CA ALA A 371 -8.80 5.70 -19.81
C ALA A 371 -7.95 6.79 -19.16
N ALA A 372 -8.26 8.07 -19.41
CA ALA A 372 -7.54 9.20 -18.82
C ALA A 372 -7.65 9.24 -17.29
N GLN A 373 -8.84 9.00 -16.73
CA GLN A 373 -9.04 8.97 -15.27
C GLN A 373 -8.21 7.87 -14.60
N VAL A 374 -8.04 6.72 -15.26
CA VAL A 374 -7.24 5.59 -14.74
C VAL A 374 -5.76 5.66 -15.12
N GLY A 375 -5.31 6.75 -15.76
CA GLY A 375 -3.90 6.99 -16.05
C GLY A 375 -3.41 6.48 -17.42
N LEU A 376 -4.30 6.29 -18.38
CA LEU A 376 -3.98 5.85 -19.75
C LEU A 376 -4.39 6.90 -20.81
N SER A 377 -3.72 6.84 -21.96
CA SER A 377 -4.01 7.66 -23.15
C SER A 377 -3.93 6.83 -24.44
N GLY A 378 -4.45 7.37 -25.55
CA GLY A 378 -4.44 6.69 -26.84
C GLY A 378 -5.53 5.61 -26.95
N GLY A 379 -5.22 4.51 -27.64
CA GLY A 379 -6.12 3.38 -27.86
C GLY A 379 -5.72 2.57 -29.10
N PRO A 380 -6.44 1.48 -29.43
CA PRO A 380 -7.58 0.91 -28.71
C PRO A 380 -7.17 0.20 -27.41
N PHE A 381 -8.15 -0.13 -26.57
CA PHE A 381 -7.93 -0.85 -25.32
C PHE A 381 -8.65 -2.20 -25.28
N THR A 382 -8.05 -3.14 -24.57
CA THR A 382 -8.66 -4.43 -24.20
C THR A 382 -8.98 -4.41 -22.70
N LEU A 383 -10.20 -4.79 -22.35
CA LEU A 383 -10.63 -5.00 -20.97
C LEU A 383 -10.68 -6.50 -20.70
N THR A 384 -10.03 -6.95 -19.62
CA THR A 384 -10.13 -8.32 -19.09
C THR A 384 -10.82 -8.26 -17.75
N ASP A 385 -11.97 -8.90 -17.60
CA ASP A 385 -12.63 -9.08 -16.30
C ASP A 385 -11.77 -9.98 -15.41
N LEU A 386 -11.39 -9.49 -14.23
CA LEU A 386 -10.50 -10.20 -13.31
C LEU A 386 -11.19 -11.33 -12.55
N TRP A 387 -12.52 -11.37 -12.51
CA TRP A 387 -13.28 -12.49 -11.96
C TRP A 387 -13.44 -13.61 -12.98
N SER A 388 -13.94 -13.30 -14.18
CA SER A 388 -14.27 -14.32 -15.19
C SER A 388 -13.13 -14.65 -16.15
N GLY A 389 -12.22 -13.71 -16.39
CA GLY A 389 -11.21 -13.78 -17.45
C GLY A 389 -11.74 -13.41 -18.84
N ALA A 390 -13.02 -13.05 -18.95
CA ALA A 390 -13.61 -12.63 -20.22
C ALA A 390 -12.96 -11.32 -20.71
N THR A 391 -12.71 -11.25 -22.02
CA THR A 391 -12.09 -10.08 -22.65
C THR A 391 -13.07 -9.35 -23.56
N SER A 392 -13.01 -8.02 -23.58
CA SER A 392 -13.74 -7.16 -24.51
C SER A 392 -12.85 -6.00 -25.01
N SER A 393 -13.29 -5.27 -26.02
CA SER A 393 -12.60 -4.07 -26.52
C SER A 393 -13.36 -2.81 -26.14
N THR A 394 -12.65 -1.69 -25.93
CA THR A 394 -13.25 -0.38 -25.67
C THR A 394 -12.43 0.73 -26.33
N SER A 395 -13.09 1.84 -26.67
CA SER A 395 -12.47 3.08 -27.16
C SER A 395 -11.88 3.94 -26.04
N GLY A 396 -12.05 3.53 -24.77
CA GLY A 396 -11.48 4.24 -23.62
C GLY A 396 -12.42 4.39 -22.43
N GLN A 397 -13.56 3.72 -22.41
CA GLN A 397 -14.46 3.69 -21.26
C GLN A 397 -14.53 2.27 -20.67
N VAL A 398 -14.47 2.18 -19.35
CA VAL A 398 -14.77 0.97 -18.59
C VAL A 398 -16.00 1.24 -17.71
N SER A 399 -17.01 0.39 -17.83
CA SER A 399 -18.30 0.57 -17.18
C SER A 399 -18.90 -0.77 -16.80
N ALA A 400 -19.54 -0.83 -15.63
CA ALA A 400 -20.24 -2.02 -15.16
C ALA A 400 -21.42 -1.63 -14.26
N SER A 401 -22.48 -2.44 -14.29
CA SER A 401 -23.49 -2.45 -13.23
C SER A 401 -22.93 -3.25 -12.06
N VAL A 402 -22.71 -2.60 -10.93
CA VAL A 402 -22.05 -3.17 -9.76
C VAL A 402 -23.09 -3.33 -8.65
N PRO A 403 -23.30 -4.53 -8.09
CA PRO A 403 -24.27 -4.74 -7.02
C PRO A 403 -23.89 -3.95 -5.77
N ALA A 404 -24.83 -3.83 -4.83
CA ALA A 404 -24.55 -3.28 -3.51
C ALA A 404 -23.33 -3.96 -2.88
N HIS A 405 -22.42 -3.16 -2.33
CA HIS A 405 -21.16 -3.60 -1.72
C HIS A 405 -20.24 -4.39 -2.66
N GLY A 406 -20.46 -4.31 -3.98
CA GLY A 406 -19.74 -5.06 -5.00
C GLY A 406 -18.55 -4.31 -5.59
N VAL A 407 -17.62 -5.05 -6.18
CA VAL A 407 -16.53 -4.52 -7.02
C VAL A 407 -16.49 -5.27 -8.36
N ALA A 408 -16.63 -4.54 -9.46
CA ALA A 408 -16.24 -5.05 -10.77
C ALA A 408 -14.76 -4.68 -11.01
N ALA A 409 -13.92 -5.69 -11.27
CA ALA A 409 -12.48 -5.51 -11.39
C ALA A 409 -12.01 -5.90 -12.79
N PHE A 410 -11.24 -5.04 -13.44
CA PHE A 410 -10.76 -5.22 -14.81
C PHE A 410 -9.27 -4.99 -14.90
N ARG A 411 -8.60 -5.60 -15.88
CA ARG A 411 -7.31 -5.13 -16.40
C ARG A 411 -7.55 -4.46 -17.74
N MET A 412 -7.08 -3.23 -17.89
CA MET A 412 -7.14 -2.44 -19.11
C MET A 412 -5.74 -2.36 -19.72
N SER A 413 -5.56 -3.02 -20.88
CA SER A 413 -4.29 -3.03 -21.63
C SER A 413 -4.44 -2.31 -22.97
N GLY A 414 -3.32 -1.86 -23.54
CA GLY A 414 -3.28 -1.01 -24.73
C GLY A 414 -3.12 0.47 -24.40
N GLY A 415 -3.01 1.32 -25.42
CA GLY A 415 -2.68 2.73 -25.25
C GLY A 415 -1.29 2.96 -24.64
N SER A 416 -1.13 4.05 -23.89
CA SER A 416 0.12 4.42 -23.22
C SER A 416 -0.14 5.02 -21.83
N PRO A 417 0.63 4.63 -20.79
CA PRO A 417 0.59 5.27 -19.49
C PRO A 417 0.79 6.78 -19.58
N LEU A 418 -0.04 7.52 -18.86
CA LEU A 418 0.15 8.96 -18.68
C LEU A 418 1.38 9.20 -17.82
N ALA A 419 2.25 10.11 -18.27
CA ALA A 419 3.38 10.55 -17.48
C ALA A 419 2.88 11.23 -16.19
N ALA A 420 3.38 10.74 -15.06
CA ALA A 420 3.10 11.26 -13.75
C ALA A 420 4.37 11.22 -12.88
N THR A 421 4.53 12.21 -12.01
CA THR A 421 5.66 12.27 -11.08
C THR A 421 5.13 12.62 -9.71
N THR A 422 5.43 11.78 -8.72
CA THR A 422 5.11 12.05 -7.32
C THR A 422 6.33 12.67 -6.64
N ALA A 423 6.17 13.85 -6.05
CA ALA A 423 7.23 14.55 -5.34
C ALA A 423 6.61 15.45 -4.26
N ARG A 424 7.44 15.96 -3.35
CA ARG A 424 7.02 17.09 -2.52
C ARG A 424 7.00 18.36 -3.37
N LEU A 425 6.19 19.35 -2.99
CA LEU A 425 6.26 20.69 -3.56
C LEU A 425 6.88 21.63 -2.53
N ARG A 426 8.19 21.84 -2.61
CA ARG A 426 8.95 22.65 -1.64
C ARG A 426 9.06 24.10 -2.10
N GLY A 427 8.58 25.03 -1.29
CA GLY A 427 8.71 26.46 -1.49
C GLY A 427 10.17 26.91 -1.34
N THR A 428 10.67 27.66 -2.31
CA THR A 428 12.09 28.04 -2.40
C THR A 428 12.45 29.05 -1.30
N ALA A 429 11.56 29.99 -0.97
CA ALA A 429 11.79 30.96 0.10
C ALA A 429 11.79 30.34 1.51
N SER A 430 10.90 29.38 1.76
CA SER A 430 10.65 28.85 3.10
C SER A 430 11.42 27.56 3.41
N GLY A 431 11.82 26.80 2.39
CA GLY A 431 12.31 25.43 2.54
C GLY A 431 11.25 24.42 3.01
N ARG A 432 9.99 24.88 3.14
CA ARG A 432 8.82 24.11 3.59
C ARG A 432 8.03 23.56 2.41
N CYS A 433 7.21 22.57 2.69
CA CYS A 433 6.45 21.84 1.67
C CYS A 433 4.98 22.28 1.67
N ALA A 434 4.35 22.26 0.50
CA ALA A 434 2.90 22.35 0.36
C ALA A 434 2.28 21.12 1.02
N ASP A 435 1.40 21.37 1.98
CA ASP A 435 0.87 20.39 2.92
C ASP A 435 -0.65 20.54 2.99
N VAL A 436 -1.37 19.43 2.93
CA VAL A 436 -2.80 19.40 3.24
C VAL A 436 -2.96 19.36 4.75
N ASP A 437 -3.55 20.42 5.31
CA ASP A 437 -3.64 20.61 6.76
C ASP A 437 -4.23 19.37 7.46
N LYS A 438 -3.47 18.84 8.43
CA LYS A 438 -3.83 17.66 9.24
C LYS A 438 -4.16 16.41 8.41
N ALA A 439 -3.60 16.30 7.20
CA ALA A 439 -3.91 15.24 6.25
C ALA A 439 -5.41 15.06 5.95
N SER A 440 -6.20 16.13 6.06
CA SER A 440 -7.64 16.07 5.83
C SER A 440 -7.96 15.68 4.38
N THR A 441 -8.78 14.65 4.21
CA THR A 441 -9.28 14.19 2.91
C THR A 441 -10.62 14.85 2.53
N ALA A 442 -11.14 15.76 3.36
CA ALA A 442 -12.38 16.47 3.09
C ALA A 442 -12.25 17.43 1.90
N ALA A 443 -13.32 17.57 1.12
CA ALA A 443 -13.39 18.59 0.07
C ALA A 443 -13.23 19.99 0.68
N GLY A 444 -12.33 20.80 0.11
CA GLY A 444 -12.06 22.14 0.62
C GLY A 444 -10.97 22.21 1.69
N ALA A 445 -10.27 21.10 1.98
CA ALA A 445 -9.15 21.12 2.91
C ALA A 445 -8.08 22.15 2.47
N THR A 446 -7.54 22.88 3.43
CA THR A 446 -6.60 23.97 3.18
C THR A 446 -5.23 23.43 2.82
N VAL A 447 -4.59 24.05 1.82
CA VAL A 447 -3.17 23.82 1.54
C VAL A 447 -2.35 24.94 2.14
N LEU A 448 -1.30 24.57 2.88
CA LEU A 448 -0.44 25.49 3.61
C LEU A 448 1.04 25.07 3.52
N LEU A 449 1.94 25.92 3.99
CA LEU A 449 3.34 25.57 4.20
C LEU A 449 3.47 24.81 5.53
N TRP A 450 4.16 23.67 5.49
CA TRP A 450 4.58 22.94 6.69
C TRP A 450 5.99 22.39 6.54
N ASP A 451 6.65 22.06 7.64
CA ASP A 451 7.94 21.39 7.61
C ASP A 451 7.83 20.10 6.78
N CYS A 452 8.79 19.89 5.88
CA CYS A 452 8.74 18.77 4.96
C CYS A 452 8.87 17.43 5.73
N HIS A 453 7.96 16.49 5.48
CA HIS A 453 7.93 15.17 6.12
C HIS A 453 7.49 14.07 5.14
N THR A 454 7.39 12.83 5.60
CA THR A 454 7.17 11.65 4.74
C THR A 454 5.71 11.18 4.63
N ALA A 455 4.80 11.74 5.41
CA ALA A 455 3.38 11.43 5.34
C ALA A 455 2.74 11.79 3.97
N ALA A 456 1.66 11.10 3.61
CA ALA A 456 1.05 11.16 2.29
C ALA A 456 0.47 12.54 1.90
N ASN A 457 0.15 13.39 2.89
CA ASN A 457 -0.42 14.73 2.69
C ASN A 457 0.55 15.77 2.10
N GLN A 458 1.82 15.39 1.89
CA GLN A 458 2.81 16.17 1.13
C GLN A 458 3.27 15.48 -0.16
N LEU A 459 2.70 14.33 -0.51
CA LEU A 459 3.05 13.58 -1.71
C LEU A 459 2.15 13.97 -2.88
N TRP A 460 2.62 14.94 -3.66
CA TRP A 460 1.89 15.49 -4.80
C TRP A 460 2.29 14.82 -6.10
N THR A 461 1.32 14.25 -6.80
CA THR A 461 1.50 13.65 -8.13
C THR A 461 1.10 14.65 -9.21
N THR A 462 2.07 15.14 -9.97
CA THR A 462 1.84 15.99 -11.15
C THR A 462 1.60 15.13 -12.37
N TRP A 463 0.50 15.37 -13.09
CA TRP A 463 0.10 14.62 -14.29
C TRP A 463 0.28 15.45 -15.56
N ALA A 464 0.52 14.78 -16.70
CA ALA A 464 0.67 15.43 -18.00
C ALA A 464 -0.54 16.31 -18.42
N GLY A 465 -1.74 16.08 -17.86
CA GLY A 465 -2.94 16.90 -18.08
C GLY A 465 -2.97 18.21 -17.27
N GLY A 466 -1.94 18.51 -16.48
CA GLY A 466 -1.84 19.70 -15.65
C GLY A 466 -2.40 19.55 -14.23
N GLU A 467 -3.09 18.45 -13.93
CA GLU A 467 -3.55 18.20 -12.56
C GLU A 467 -2.37 17.89 -11.63
N ILE A 468 -2.43 18.46 -10.43
CA ILE A 468 -1.52 18.14 -9.33
C ILE A 468 -2.37 17.48 -8.24
N ARG A 469 -2.20 16.18 -8.01
CA ARG A 469 -3.07 15.38 -7.14
C ARG A 469 -2.38 14.97 -5.84
N VAL A 470 -3.14 14.85 -4.76
CA VAL A 470 -2.76 14.27 -3.47
C VAL A 470 -3.80 13.22 -3.08
N PHE A 471 -3.43 12.21 -2.29
CA PHE A 471 -4.28 11.08 -1.89
C PHE A 471 -4.89 10.26 -3.05
N GLY A 472 -4.46 10.50 -4.29
CA GLY A 472 -4.95 9.86 -5.50
C GLY A 472 -6.10 10.61 -6.18
N ASP A 473 -7.13 11.01 -5.43
CA ASP A 473 -8.41 11.55 -5.95
C ASP A 473 -8.66 13.03 -5.63
N LYS A 474 -7.75 13.71 -4.91
CA LYS A 474 -7.86 15.14 -4.61
C LYS A 474 -6.91 15.95 -5.47
N CYS A 475 -7.41 16.99 -6.12
CA CYS A 475 -6.66 17.91 -6.95
C CYS A 475 -6.35 19.19 -6.19
N LEU A 476 -5.15 19.74 -6.38
CA LEU A 476 -4.81 21.12 -6.01
C LEU A 476 -5.75 22.05 -6.80
N ASP A 477 -6.51 22.87 -6.08
CA ASP A 477 -7.68 23.55 -6.63
C ASP A 477 -7.67 25.03 -6.21
N ALA A 478 -7.87 25.91 -7.19
CA ALA A 478 -8.19 27.31 -6.94
C ALA A 478 -9.68 27.45 -6.61
N TYR A 479 -9.96 27.72 -5.34
CA TYR A 479 -11.30 27.66 -4.76
C TYR A 479 -12.32 28.47 -5.57
N ASP A 480 -13.44 27.84 -5.89
CA ASP A 480 -14.59 28.46 -6.58
C ASP A 480 -14.23 29.13 -7.92
N GLN A 481 -13.22 28.59 -8.61
CA GLN A 481 -12.66 29.15 -9.85
C GLN A 481 -12.23 30.62 -9.69
N GLY A 482 -11.80 31.03 -8.49
CA GLY A 482 -11.40 32.40 -8.22
C GLY A 482 -10.23 32.87 -9.10
N THR A 483 -10.31 34.10 -9.60
CA THR A 483 -9.35 34.70 -10.54
C THR A 483 -8.65 35.94 -10.01
N THR A 484 -8.79 36.23 -8.71
CA THR A 484 -8.21 37.42 -8.06
C THR A 484 -7.13 37.04 -7.06
N ASN A 485 -6.23 38.00 -6.79
CA ASN A 485 -5.20 37.87 -5.75
C ASN A 485 -5.85 37.53 -4.40
N GLY A 486 -5.29 36.54 -3.70
CA GLY A 486 -5.81 36.04 -2.43
C GLY A 486 -6.85 34.92 -2.56
N THR A 487 -7.19 34.48 -3.78
CA THR A 487 -8.01 33.27 -3.98
C THR A 487 -7.34 32.10 -3.26
N ARG A 488 -8.08 31.42 -2.38
CA ARG A 488 -7.54 30.30 -1.58
C ARG A 488 -7.18 29.13 -2.48
N VAL A 489 -6.05 28.49 -2.18
CA VAL A 489 -5.70 27.19 -2.76
C VAL A 489 -6.03 26.09 -1.76
N ILE A 490 -6.77 25.10 -2.22
CA ILE A 490 -7.34 24.01 -1.42
C ILE A 490 -7.12 22.68 -2.13
N THR A 491 -7.59 21.59 -1.52
CA THR A 491 -7.81 20.33 -2.23
C THR A 491 -9.30 20.08 -2.47
N TRP A 492 -9.64 19.57 -3.65
CA TRP A 492 -11.02 19.23 -4.02
C TRP A 492 -11.05 17.91 -4.80
N PRO A 493 -12.14 17.11 -4.77
CA PRO A 493 -12.31 15.99 -5.69
C PRO A 493 -12.00 16.40 -7.14
N CYS A 494 -11.16 15.60 -7.82
CA CYS A 494 -10.76 15.91 -9.18
C CYS A 494 -11.97 15.88 -10.13
N ASN A 495 -12.22 16.98 -10.83
CA ASN A 495 -13.38 17.18 -11.69
C ASN A 495 -13.03 17.61 -13.13
N GLY A 496 -11.74 17.74 -13.44
CA GLY A 496 -11.22 18.08 -14.78
C GLY A 496 -11.37 19.54 -15.19
N GLN A 497 -11.87 20.42 -14.31
CA GLN A 497 -11.98 21.86 -14.56
C GLN A 497 -10.61 22.54 -14.60
N ASP A 498 -10.52 23.68 -15.29
CA ASP A 498 -9.23 24.37 -15.50
C ASP A 498 -8.67 25.02 -14.23
N ASN A 499 -9.50 25.26 -13.20
CA ASN A 499 -9.04 25.76 -11.90
C ASN A 499 -8.28 24.68 -11.10
N GLN A 500 -8.33 23.42 -11.53
CA GLN A 500 -7.55 22.29 -11.01
C GLN A 500 -6.32 21.95 -11.86
N LYS A 501 -6.08 22.72 -12.93
CA LYS A 501 -4.94 22.52 -13.84
C LYS A 501 -3.88 23.58 -13.61
N TRP A 502 -2.63 23.15 -13.67
CA TRP A 502 -1.47 23.94 -13.34
C TRP A 502 -0.37 23.75 -14.39
N THR A 503 0.27 24.85 -14.76
CA THR A 503 1.47 24.85 -15.59
C THR A 503 2.69 24.99 -14.69
N LEU A 504 3.60 24.02 -14.78
CA LEU A 504 4.90 24.07 -14.10
C LEU A 504 5.88 24.86 -14.97
N GLY A 505 6.27 26.04 -14.53
CA GLY A 505 7.24 26.89 -15.21
C GLY A 505 8.68 26.43 -15.00
N SER A 506 9.54 26.59 -16.02
CA SER A 506 10.99 26.34 -15.90
C SER A 506 11.68 27.28 -14.91
N ASP A 507 11.04 28.40 -14.61
CA ASP A 507 11.47 29.39 -13.63
C ASP A 507 11.05 29.05 -12.19
N GLY A 508 10.47 27.86 -11.96
CA GLY A 508 9.96 27.40 -10.67
C GLY A 508 8.55 27.87 -10.32
N SER A 509 7.88 28.65 -11.17
CA SER A 509 6.48 29.05 -10.92
C SER A 509 5.52 27.87 -11.11
N VAL A 510 4.42 27.86 -10.35
CA VAL A 510 3.29 26.95 -10.55
C VAL A 510 2.07 27.81 -10.84
N ARG A 511 1.65 27.87 -12.10
CA ARG A 511 0.63 28.81 -12.58
C ARG A 511 -0.71 28.11 -12.81
N ASN A 512 -1.78 28.62 -12.21
CA ASN A 512 -3.12 28.10 -12.42
C ASN A 512 -3.58 28.39 -13.85
N VAL A 513 -4.12 27.38 -14.54
CA VAL A 513 -4.54 27.49 -15.95
C VAL A 513 -5.76 28.40 -16.11
N HIS A 514 -6.73 28.30 -15.21
CA HIS A 514 -7.95 29.12 -15.26
C HIS A 514 -7.67 30.60 -14.98
N ALA A 515 -7.02 30.90 -13.85
CA ALA A 515 -6.81 32.27 -13.40
C ALA A 515 -5.60 32.95 -14.05
N GLY A 516 -4.64 32.18 -14.54
CA GLY A 516 -3.35 32.72 -15.00
C GLY A 516 -2.49 33.33 -13.88
N LEU A 517 -2.81 33.04 -12.62
CA LEU A 517 -2.09 33.48 -11.42
C LEU A 517 -1.14 32.39 -10.90
N CYS A 518 -0.16 32.78 -10.09
CA CYS A 518 0.83 31.88 -9.52
C CYS A 518 0.39 31.38 -8.13
N LEU A 519 0.73 30.13 -7.83
CA LEU A 519 0.70 29.58 -6.47
C LEU A 519 1.71 30.35 -5.60
N ASP A 520 1.21 30.97 -4.54
CA ASP A 520 1.96 31.87 -3.67
C ASP A 520 1.79 31.48 -2.19
N ALA A 521 2.86 31.61 -1.42
CA ALA A 521 2.79 31.59 0.03
C ALA A 521 2.33 32.96 0.55
N ASP A 522 1.13 33.02 1.12
CA ASP A 522 0.44 34.28 1.44
C ASP A 522 1.32 35.25 2.25
N GLY A 523 1.34 36.52 1.82
CA GLY A 523 2.17 37.57 2.41
C GLY A 523 3.69 37.29 2.39
N ALA A 524 4.17 36.42 1.50
CA ALA A 524 5.53 35.89 1.51
C ALA A 524 5.93 35.20 2.83
N GLY A 525 4.94 34.67 3.55
CA GLY A 525 5.16 33.96 4.80
C GLY A 525 6.03 32.70 4.62
N THR A 526 6.83 32.39 5.63
CA THR A 526 7.73 31.21 5.61
C THR A 526 7.46 30.24 6.73
N ALA A 527 6.52 30.52 7.64
CA ALA A 527 6.26 29.72 8.83
C ALA A 527 5.29 28.54 8.53
N ASN A 528 5.28 27.56 9.43
CA ASN A 528 4.23 26.53 9.43
C ASN A 528 2.86 27.21 9.55
N GLY A 529 1.91 26.78 8.72
CA GLY A 529 0.55 27.33 8.71
C GLY A 529 0.34 28.52 7.75
N THR A 530 1.40 29.02 7.09
CA THR A 530 1.22 30.01 6.01
C THR A 530 0.38 29.40 4.89
N ARG A 531 -0.80 29.96 4.62
CA ARG A 531 -1.72 29.47 3.59
C ARG A 531 -1.16 29.66 2.20
N LEU A 532 -1.52 28.77 1.29
CA LEU A 532 -1.26 28.96 -0.13
C LEU A 532 -2.46 29.63 -0.81
N VAL A 533 -2.16 30.60 -1.66
CA VAL A 533 -3.15 31.41 -2.39
C VAL A 533 -2.74 31.55 -3.85
N LEU A 534 -3.65 32.04 -4.68
CA LEU A 534 -3.31 32.60 -5.98
C LEU A 534 -2.90 34.06 -5.84
N TRP A 535 -1.84 34.44 -6.55
CA TRP A 535 -1.42 35.82 -6.65
C TRP A 535 -0.85 36.14 -8.03
N SER A 536 -0.87 37.41 -8.41
CA SER A 536 -0.23 37.90 -9.63
C SER A 536 1.23 37.42 -9.67
N CYS A 537 1.66 36.83 -10.79
CA CYS A 537 3.01 36.32 -10.93
C CYS A 537 4.03 37.46 -10.91
N THR A 538 4.77 37.60 -9.80
CA THR A 538 5.77 38.65 -9.56
C THR A 538 7.20 38.16 -9.76
N GLY A 539 7.41 36.84 -9.79
CA GLY A 539 8.74 36.23 -9.83
C GLY A 539 9.44 36.18 -8.47
N GLN A 540 8.78 36.60 -7.38
CA GLN A 540 9.30 36.52 -6.02
C GLN A 540 9.52 35.08 -5.56
N ALA A 541 10.43 34.88 -4.62
CA ALA A 541 10.79 33.57 -4.10
C ALA A 541 9.63 32.81 -3.41
N SER A 542 8.61 33.52 -2.89
CA SER A 542 7.39 32.91 -2.33
C SER A 542 6.52 32.19 -3.38
N GLN A 543 6.73 32.51 -4.66
CA GLN A 543 6.03 31.90 -5.81
C GLN A 543 6.86 30.84 -6.51
N LYS A 544 8.02 30.48 -5.96
CA LYS A 544 8.96 29.53 -6.57
C LYS A 544 8.94 28.19 -5.83
N TRP A 545 8.74 27.12 -6.57
CA TRP A 545 8.55 25.78 -6.04
C TRP A 545 9.53 24.80 -6.70
N THR A 546 10.01 23.85 -5.91
CA THR A 546 10.85 22.74 -6.35
C THR A 546 10.16 21.41 -6.10
N ARG A 547 10.54 20.39 -6.86
CA ARG A 547 10.07 19.00 -6.72
C ARG A 547 11.24 18.09 -6.39
N PRO A 548 11.75 18.15 -5.14
CA PRO A 548 12.92 17.37 -4.70
C PRO A 548 12.62 15.87 -4.59
#